data_AF-A0A6B9HD37-F1
#
_entry.id   AF-A0A6B9HD37-F1
#
_cell.length_a   1.000
_cell.length_b   1.000
_cell.length_c   1.000
_cell.angle_alpha   90.00
_cell.angle_beta   90.00
_cell.angle_gamma   90.00
#
_symmetry.space_group_name_H-M   'P 1'
#
loop_
_entity.id
_entity.type
_entity.pdbx_description
1 polymer ?
#
loop_
_entity_poly.entity_id
_entity_poly.type
_entity_poly.pdbx_seq_one_letter_code
_entity_poly.pdbx_strand_id
1 'polypeptide(L)'
;MLQKEQWMQVHVLKAQGLSLREIARRLGVSRNTVTRYLASQDVPRYKQREPRPSKLDQFQAYILERMQAAWPETIAAPALLRELRALGYEGQLRSIQAFMKAHKPVPAPDPLVRFETEPERQMQCDFVVFRRGADPLYAFTATLGFSRWRWARFATNEKAETLIACHHALFETLGGVPCEILYDNAKTIVLERDAYGKGEHRWHPGLLDLAKRYGFMPRLCQPYRARTKGKVERFHRYLRGNFYVPLSSWLKQSGMVLDVDTANAEVGKWLRDVANQRVHPVTGAPPATLLEERERDTLRSLPAFATQLWVTTPVGRPSAPSAISLQHPLSVYQQLLTEVHA
;
A
#
# COMPACT_ATOMS: atom_id res chain seq x y z
N MET A 1 17.69 -4.23 28.70
CA MET A 1 18.71 -3.21 29.06
C MET A 1 18.60 -2.67 30.49
N LEU A 2 17.46 -2.80 31.19
CA LEU A 2 17.26 -2.27 32.56
C LEU A 2 18.08 -2.90 33.71
N GLN A 3 18.76 -4.04 33.53
CA GLN A 3 19.40 -4.76 34.66
C GLN A 3 20.78 -4.23 35.07
N LYS A 4 21.52 -3.57 34.17
CA LYS A 4 22.88 -3.05 34.46
C LYS A 4 22.84 -1.79 35.33
N GLU A 5 21.97 -0.86 34.99
CA GLU A 5 21.78 0.39 35.72
C GLU A 5 21.27 0.14 37.14
N GLN A 6 20.26 -0.73 37.28
CA GLN A 6 19.72 -1.11 38.59
C GLN A 6 20.75 -1.80 39.48
N TRP A 7 21.62 -2.65 38.90
CA TRP A 7 22.69 -3.30 39.64
C TRP A 7 23.72 -2.28 40.17
N MET A 8 24.15 -1.34 39.32
CA MET A 8 25.07 -0.27 39.72
C MET A 8 24.46 0.63 40.82
N GLN A 9 23.19 1.02 40.66
CA GLN A 9 22.48 1.85 41.65
C GLN A 9 22.39 1.16 43.02
N VAL A 10 22.16 -0.15 43.07
CA VAL A 10 22.13 -0.92 44.33
C VAL A 10 23.49 -0.85 45.05
N HIS A 11 24.61 -1.02 44.34
CA HIS A 11 25.96 -0.96 44.93
C HIS A 11 26.33 0.46 45.40
N VAL A 12 26.01 1.48 44.60
CA VAL A 12 26.25 2.89 44.96
C VAL A 12 25.47 3.28 46.21
N LEU A 13 24.17 2.98 46.26
CA LEU A 13 23.33 3.32 47.43
C LEU A 13 23.77 2.53 48.68
N LYS A 14 24.31 1.33 48.51
CA LYS A 14 24.85 0.56 49.63
C LYS A 14 26.16 1.15 50.16
N ALA A 15 27.05 1.61 49.27
CA ALA A 15 28.29 2.30 49.65
C ALA A 15 28.00 3.64 50.37
N GLN A 16 26.89 4.30 50.04
CA GLN A 16 26.39 5.49 50.74
C GLN A 16 25.78 5.18 52.13
N GLY A 17 25.82 3.93 52.59
CA GLY A 17 25.37 3.53 53.93
C GLY A 17 23.87 3.25 54.08
N LEU A 18 23.10 3.22 52.98
CA LEU A 18 21.65 2.99 53.08
C LEU A 18 21.32 1.53 53.47
N SER A 19 20.20 1.37 54.19
CA SER A 19 19.66 0.06 54.54
C SER A 19 19.04 -0.64 53.32
N LEU A 20 19.05 -1.98 53.33
CA LEU A 20 18.48 -2.78 52.22
C LEU A 20 17.00 -2.47 51.94
N ARG A 21 16.24 -2.12 52.99
CA ARG A 21 14.82 -1.74 52.88
C ARG A 21 14.66 -0.41 52.15
N GLU A 22 15.52 0.56 52.44
CA GLU A 22 15.45 1.88 51.80
C GLU A 22 15.89 1.81 50.33
N ILE A 23 16.91 1.01 50.02
CA ILE A 23 17.35 0.77 48.64
C ILE A 23 16.23 0.13 47.81
N ALA A 24 15.55 -0.89 48.36
CA ALA A 24 14.41 -1.55 47.73
C ALA A 24 13.27 -0.56 47.42
N ARG A 25 12.95 0.32 48.37
CA ARG A 25 11.92 1.36 48.23
C ARG A 25 12.26 2.38 47.14
N ARG A 26 13.50 2.89 47.12
CA ARG A 26 13.95 3.90 46.14
C ARG A 26 14.02 3.38 44.71
N LEU A 27 14.42 2.12 44.54
CA LEU A 27 14.61 1.53 43.21
C LEU A 27 13.38 0.75 42.72
N GLY A 28 12.33 0.62 43.53
CA GLY A 28 11.12 -0.12 43.17
C GLY A 28 11.34 -1.62 42.97
N VAL A 29 12.36 -2.21 43.63
CA VAL A 29 12.72 -3.63 43.52
C VAL A 29 12.56 -4.35 44.85
N SER A 30 12.34 -5.67 44.83
CA SER A 30 12.21 -6.46 46.05
C SER A 30 13.52 -6.49 46.86
N ARG A 31 13.41 -6.55 48.19
CA ARG A 31 14.58 -6.71 49.09
C ARG A 31 15.45 -7.92 48.69
N ASN A 32 14.84 -9.01 48.23
CA ASN A 32 15.56 -10.19 47.75
C ASN A 32 16.40 -9.90 46.50
N THR A 33 15.94 -8.99 45.63
CA THR A 33 16.69 -8.54 44.46
C THR A 33 17.88 -7.68 44.87
N VAL A 34 17.71 -6.77 45.85
CA VAL A 34 18.80 -5.97 46.41
C VAL A 34 19.87 -6.87 47.03
N THR A 35 19.49 -7.82 47.89
CA THR A 35 20.42 -8.79 48.49
C THR A 35 21.16 -9.59 47.42
N ARG A 36 20.45 -10.07 46.39
CA ARG A 36 21.05 -10.82 45.27
C ARG A 36 22.06 -9.98 44.48
N TYR A 37 21.76 -8.70 44.23
CA TYR A 37 22.64 -7.81 43.47
C TYR A 37 23.90 -7.42 44.25
N LEU A 38 23.78 -7.23 45.58
CA LEU A 38 24.94 -6.99 46.44
C LEU A 38 25.87 -8.21 46.57
N ALA A 39 25.31 -9.42 46.51
CA ALA A 39 26.09 -10.67 46.56
C ALA A 39 26.80 -10.99 45.24
N SER A 40 26.36 -10.42 44.11
CA SER A 40 26.99 -10.62 42.81
C SER A 40 28.14 -9.64 42.57
N GLN A 41 29.32 -10.15 42.21
CA GLN A 41 30.49 -9.34 41.84
C GLN A 41 30.38 -8.72 40.44
N ASP A 42 29.54 -9.29 39.57
CA ASP A 42 29.29 -8.83 38.20
C ASP A 42 27.80 -8.57 37.92
N VAL A 43 27.54 -7.77 36.89
CA VAL A 43 26.18 -7.50 36.38
C VAL A 43 25.49 -8.82 36.01
N PRO A 44 24.33 -9.16 36.61
CA PRO A 44 23.61 -10.38 36.32
C PRO A 44 23.25 -10.44 34.83
N ARG A 45 23.87 -11.35 34.09
CA ARG A 45 23.48 -11.66 32.72
C ARG A 45 22.32 -12.65 32.76
N TYR A 46 21.22 -12.33 32.08
CA TYR A 46 20.13 -13.28 31.87
C TYR A 46 20.68 -14.46 31.07
N LYS A 47 20.91 -15.60 31.73
CA LYS A 47 21.26 -16.83 31.02
C LYS A 47 20.03 -17.26 30.22
N GLN A 48 20.18 -17.31 28.90
CA GLN A 48 19.21 -17.95 28.02
C GLN A 48 19.09 -19.39 28.53
N ARG A 49 17.88 -19.80 28.95
CA ARG A 49 17.66 -21.17 29.44
C ARG A 49 17.99 -22.12 28.31
N GLU A 50 18.85 -23.10 28.58
CA GLU A 50 19.10 -24.20 27.66
C GLU A 50 17.75 -24.86 27.30
N PRO A 51 17.53 -25.18 26.01
CA PRO A 51 16.28 -25.78 25.57
C PRO A 51 16.10 -27.09 26.31
N ARG A 52 15.03 -27.18 27.12
CA ARG A 52 14.67 -28.41 27.79
C ARG A 52 14.20 -29.43 26.75
N PRO A 53 14.52 -30.72 26.94
CA PRO A 53 14.00 -31.76 26.06
C PRO A 53 12.47 -31.69 26.06
N SER A 54 11.91 -31.53 24.86
CA SER A 54 10.47 -31.50 24.63
C SER A 54 9.97 -32.93 24.48
N LYS A 55 8.74 -33.20 24.95
CA LYS A 55 8.04 -34.47 24.67
C LYS A 55 7.92 -34.80 23.17
N LEU A 56 8.13 -33.79 22.31
CA LEU A 56 8.10 -33.93 20.85
C LEU A 56 9.42 -34.48 20.29
N ASP A 57 10.53 -34.40 21.03
CA ASP A 57 11.89 -34.69 20.51
C ASP A 57 12.01 -36.10 19.94
N GLN A 58 11.45 -37.10 20.64
CA GLN A 58 11.44 -38.49 20.20
C GLN A 58 10.60 -38.76 18.94
N PHE A 59 9.71 -37.83 18.55
CA PHE A 59 8.81 -37.97 17.40
C PHE A 59 9.16 -37.03 16.24
N GLN A 60 10.17 -36.18 16.38
CA GLN A 60 10.54 -35.19 15.36
C GLN A 60 10.88 -35.85 14.02
N ALA A 61 11.67 -36.93 14.05
CA ALA A 61 12.06 -37.69 12.86
C ALA A 61 10.84 -38.23 12.10
N TYR A 62 9.89 -38.83 12.82
CA TYR A 62 8.64 -39.35 12.25
C TYR A 62 7.79 -38.24 11.61
N ILE A 63 7.69 -37.08 12.27
CA ILE A 63 6.95 -35.93 11.74
C ILE A 63 7.58 -35.44 10.43
N LEU A 64 8.91 -35.35 10.37
CA LEU A 64 9.63 -34.92 9.17
C LEU A 64 9.45 -35.90 8.01
N GLU A 65 9.59 -37.20 8.27
CA GLU A 65 9.37 -38.26 7.28
C GLU A 65 7.95 -38.18 6.69
N ARG A 66 6.95 -38.01 7.55
CA ARG A 66 5.55 -37.88 7.12
C ARG A 66 5.29 -36.60 6.35
N MET A 67 5.87 -35.48 6.78
CA MET A 67 5.80 -34.22 6.03
C MET A 67 6.45 -34.33 4.64
N GLN A 68 7.54 -35.08 4.52
CA GLN A 68 8.21 -35.33 3.25
C GLN A 68 7.39 -36.26 2.35
N ALA A 69 6.84 -37.35 2.89
CA ALA A 69 6.02 -38.30 2.14
C ALA A 69 4.71 -37.70 1.60
N ALA A 70 4.14 -36.71 2.29
CA ALA A 70 2.93 -36.02 1.85
C ALA A 70 3.19 -34.88 0.86
N TRP A 71 4.45 -34.50 0.63
CA TRP A 71 4.79 -33.44 -0.32
C TRP A 71 4.32 -33.81 -1.73
N PRO A 72 3.64 -32.92 -2.47
CA PRO A 72 3.49 -31.47 -2.28
C PRO A 72 2.31 -31.00 -1.42
N GLU A 73 1.47 -31.92 -0.94
CA GLU A 73 0.35 -31.59 -0.06
C GLU A 73 0.81 -31.43 1.41
N THR A 74 -0.04 -30.83 2.25
CA THR A 74 0.28 -30.61 3.67
C THR A 74 -0.63 -31.49 4.53
N ILE A 75 -0.05 -32.38 5.32
CA ILE A 75 -0.80 -33.14 6.33
C ILE A 75 -1.34 -32.16 7.37
N ALA A 76 -2.62 -32.29 7.73
CA ALA A 76 -3.20 -31.50 8.80
C ALA A 76 -2.62 -31.93 10.17
N ALA A 77 -2.19 -30.98 11.01
CA ALA A 77 -1.62 -31.26 12.34
C ALA A 77 -2.49 -32.16 13.24
N PRO A 78 -3.84 -32.10 13.23
CA PRO A 78 -4.68 -33.04 13.97
C PRO A 78 -4.57 -34.49 13.49
N ALA A 79 -4.29 -34.73 12.21
CA ALA A 79 -4.08 -36.08 11.68
C ALA A 79 -2.77 -36.67 12.20
N LEU A 80 -1.67 -35.91 12.14
CA LEU A 80 -0.39 -36.30 12.75
C LEU A 80 -0.52 -36.52 14.27
N LEU A 81 -1.30 -35.70 14.97
CA LEU A 81 -1.53 -35.91 16.40
C LEU A 81 -2.18 -37.28 16.70
N ARG A 82 -3.11 -37.75 15.87
CA ARG A 82 -3.75 -39.06 16.05
C ARG A 82 -2.75 -40.20 15.92
N GLU A 83 -1.88 -40.11 14.92
CA GLU A 83 -0.84 -41.10 14.66
C GLU A 83 0.24 -41.08 15.74
N LEU A 84 0.69 -39.89 16.12
CA LEU A 84 1.65 -39.71 17.22
C LEU A 84 1.09 -40.23 18.55
N ARG A 85 -0.21 -40.05 18.82
CA ARG A 85 -0.85 -40.64 20.01
C ARG A 85 -0.83 -42.16 19.99
N ALA A 86 -1.04 -42.78 18.82
CA ALA A 86 -0.90 -44.23 18.68
C ALA A 86 0.55 -44.72 18.91
N LEU A 87 1.53 -43.86 18.66
CA LEU A 87 2.96 -44.08 18.94
C LEU A 87 3.38 -43.65 20.36
N GLY A 88 2.44 -43.25 21.23
CA GLY A 88 2.72 -42.89 22.62
C GLY A 88 3.00 -41.41 22.89
N TYR A 89 2.64 -40.50 21.98
CA TYR A 89 2.80 -39.06 22.20
C TYR A 89 1.72 -38.47 23.13
N GLU A 90 2.17 -37.91 24.25
CA GLU A 90 1.30 -37.27 25.26
C GLU A 90 1.34 -35.73 25.23
N GLY A 91 1.94 -35.12 24.19
CA GLY A 91 2.05 -33.67 24.10
C GLY A 91 0.83 -32.99 23.48
N GLN A 92 0.92 -31.67 23.31
CA GLN A 92 -0.17 -30.83 22.82
C GLN A 92 -0.09 -30.60 21.30
N LEU A 93 -1.25 -30.44 20.66
CA LEU A 93 -1.38 -30.11 19.24
C LEU A 93 -0.53 -28.88 18.83
N ARG A 94 -0.47 -27.86 19.70
CA ARG A 94 0.28 -26.63 19.45
C ARG A 94 1.78 -26.87 19.26
N SER A 95 2.36 -27.84 19.96
CA SER A 95 3.78 -28.19 19.82
C SER A 95 4.06 -28.80 18.45
N ILE A 96 3.17 -29.68 17.97
CA ILE A 96 3.24 -30.26 16.62
C ILE A 96 3.09 -29.15 15.57
N GLN A 97 2.09 -28.27 15.71
CA GLN A 97 1.87 -27.15 14.79
C GLN A 97 3.08 -26.21 14.70
N ALA A 98 3.69 -25.88 15.84
CA ALA A 98 4.89 -25.04 15.88
C ALA A 98 6.07 -25.71 15.16
N PHE A 99 6.27 -27.01 15.40
CA PHE A 99 7.33 -27.79 14.77
C PHE A 99 7.12 -27.93 13.24
N MET A 100 5.91 -28.27 12.80
CA MET A 100 5.55 -28.36 11.39
C MET A 100 5.73 -27.02 10.66
N LYS A 101 5.39 -25.90 11.31
CA LYS A 101 5.59 -24.57 10.74
C LYS A 101 7.06 -24.22 10.56
N ALA A 102 7.91 -24.59 11.54
CA ALA A 102 9.34 -24.34 11.48
C ALA A 102 10.05 -25.18 10.41
N HIS A 103 9.54 -26.39 10.11
CA HIS A 103 10.14 -27.32 9.16
C HIS A 103 9.35 -27.45 7.85
N LYS A 104 8.42 -26.54 7.60
CA LYS A 104 7.68 -26.50 6.33
C LYS A 104 8.70 -26.26 5.22
N PRO A 105 8.80 -27.12 4.19
CA PRO A 105 9.67 -26.86 3.06
C PRO A 105 9.27 -25.50 2.47
N VAL A 106 10.22 -24.57 2.44
CA VAL A 106 10.04 -23.34 1.66
C VAL A 106 9.98 -23.83 0.21
N PRO A 107 8.84 -23.70 -0.49
CA PRO A 107 8.82 -24.05 -1.90
C PRO A 107 9.94 -23.27 -2.55
N ALA A 108 10.81 -23.93 -3.32
CA ALA A 108 11.66 -23.21 -4.25
C ALA A 108 10.74 -22.22 -4.97
N PRO A 109 11.08 -20.92 -5.03
CA PRO A 109 10.22 -19.97 -5.72
C PRO A 109 9.98 -20.56 -7.11
N ASP A 110 8.73 -20.94 -7.38
CA ASP A 110 8.28 -21.36 -8.71
C ASP A 110 8.97 -20.40 -9.68
N PRO A 111 9.79 -20.86 -10.66
CA PRO A 111 10.48 -19.96 -11.56
C PRO A 111 9.39 -19.11 -12.18
N LEU A 112 9.29 -17.90 -11.66
CA LEU A 112 8.17 -17.03 -11.89
C LEU A 112 8.46 -16.56 -13.30
N VAL A 113 7.92 -17.27 -14.30
CA VAL A 113 7.83 -16.80 -15.68
C VAL A 113 6.91 -15.59 -15.60
N ARG A 114 7.49 -14.49 -15.12
CA ARG A 114 6.83 -13.21 -14.95
C ARG A 114 6.63 -12.72 -16.35
N PHE A 115 5.38 -12.47 -16.67
CA PHE A 115 5.02 -11.81 -17.92
C PHE A 115 5.47 -10.35 -17.82
N GLU A 116 6.76 -10.15 -18.05
CA GLU A 116 7.33 -8.85 -18.36
C GLU A 116 6.81 -8.50 -19.75
N THR A 117 6.12 -7.37 -19.81
CA THR A 117 5.58 -6.82 -21.04
C THR A 117 6.63 -5.82 -21.53
N GLU A 118 6.85 -5.80 -22.84
CA GLU A 118 7.60 -4.71 -23.48
C GLU A 118 7.06 -3.34 -23.03
N PRO A 119 7.88 -2.26 -23.13
CA PRO A 119 7.40 -0.90 -23.01
C PRO A 119 6.15 -0.71 -23.89
N GLU A 120 5.31 0.29 -23.58
CA GLU A 120 4.05 0.65 -24.26
C GLU A 120 2.97 -0.43 -24.40
N ARG A 121 3.30 -1.71 -24.19
CA ARG A 121 2.51 -2.81 -24.73
C ARG A 121 1.20 -2.96 -23.99
N GLN A 122 1.25 -2.87 -22.67
CA GLN A 122 0.11 -3.19 -21.83
C GLN A 122 0.06 -2.31 -20.58
N MET A 123 -1.12 -1.79 -20.30
CA MET A 123 -1.51 -1.26 -19.01
C MET A 123 -2.59 -2.15 -18.38
N GLN A 124 -2.58 -2.28 -17.06
CA GLN A 124 -3.65 -2.96 -16.33
C GLN A 124 -4.48 -1.93 -15.58
N CYS A 125 -5.81 -1.98 -15.75
CA CYS A 125 -6.75 -1.08 -15.12
C CYS A 125 -7.82 -1.85 -14.33
N ASP A 126 -8.20 -1.32 -13.17
CA ASP A 126 -9.27 -1.88 -12.35
C ASP A 126 -9.88 -0.85 -11.39
N PHE A 127 -11.11 -1.13 -10.93
CA PHE A 127 -11.73 -0.44 -9.82
C PHE A 127 -11.51 -1.19 -8.51
N VAL A 128 -11.03 -0.47 -7.50
CA VAL A 128 -10.95 -0.97 -6.12
C VAL A 128 -11.95 -0.26 -5.24
N VAL A 129 -12.62 -1.02 -4.39
CA VAL A 129 -13.63 -0.49 -3.46
C VAL A 129 -13.00 -0.22 -2.10
N PHE A 130 -13.11 1.01 -1.60
CA PHE A 130 -12.67 1.40 -0.25
C PHE A 130 -13.80 1.35 0.75
N ARG A 131 -14.94 1.94 0.40
CA ARG A 131 -16.15 2.02 1.24
C ARG A 131 -17.40 1.87 0.37
N ARG A 132 -18.43 1.21 0.89
CA ARG A 132 -19.77 1.10 0.29
C ARG A 132 -20.80 1.70 1.26
N GLY A 133 -22.00 2.02 0.77
CA GLY A 133 -23.10 2.54 1.58
C GLY A 133 -23.48 3.96 1.18
N ALA A 134 -23.92 4.77 2.15
CA ALA A 134 -24.37 6.14 1.92
C ALA A 134 -23.26 7.10 1.45
N ASP A 135 -22.01 6.82 1.83
CA ASP A 135 -20.82 7.55 1.37
C ASP A 135 -19.81 6.57 0.71
N PRO A 136 -20.09 6.18 -0.54
CA PRO A 136 -19.27 5.22 -1.26
C PRO A 136 -17.95 5.84 -1.75
N LEU A 137 -16.87 5.07 -1.66
CA LEU A 137 -15.55 5.48 -2.13
C LEU A 137 -14.91 4.35 -2.92
N TYR A 138 -14.67 4.61 -4.19
CA TYR A 138 -14.01 3.75 -5.15
C TYR A 138 -12.74 4.44 -5.64
N ALA A 139 -11.77 3.68 -6.14
CA ALA A 139 -10.70 4.24 -6.96
C ALA A 139 -10.54 3.45 -8.25
N PHE A 140 -10.54 4.16 -9.37
CA PHE A 140 -9.98 3.65 -10.60
C PHE A 140 -8.46 3.66 -10.47
N THR A 141 -7.83 2.56 -10.82
CA THR A 141 -6.39 2.36 -10.72
C THR A 141 -5.84 1.89 -12.05
N ALA A 142 -4.65 2.38 -12.39
CA ALA A 142 -3.93 2.02 -13.61
C ALA A 142 -2.47 1.72 -13.26
N THR A 143 -1.90 0.70 -13.89
CA THR A 143 -0.48 0.34 -13.72
C THR A 143 0.11 -0.08 -15.05
N LEU A 144 1.18 0.60 -15.48
CA LEU A 144 1.93 0.22 -16.67
C LEU A 144 2.64 -1.12 -16.46
N GLY A 145 2.61 -1.94 -17.51
CA GLY A 145 3.10 -3.30 -17.48
C GLY A 145 4.61 -3.40 -17.32
N PHE A 146 5.35 -2.46 -17.94
CA PHE A 146 6.82 -2.37 -17.98
C PHE A 146 7.37 -1.52 -16.82
N SER A 147 7.24 -0.18 -16.85
CA SER A 147 7.80 0.73 -15.83
C SER A 147 7.22 0.54 -14.44
N ARG A 148 6.04 -0.10 -14.33
CA ARG A 148 5.23 -0.17 -13.10
C ARG A 148 4.72 1.19 -12.64
N TRP A 149 4.74 2.19 -13.51
CA TRP A 149 4.19 3.49 -13.22
C TRP A 149 2.71 3.36 -12.91
N ARG A 150 2.28 4.01 -11.83
CA ARG A 150 0.92 3.88 -11.27
C ARG A 150 0.19 5.20 -11.36
N TRP A 151 -1.12 5.07 -11.54
CA TRP A 151 -2.05 6.18 -11.46
C TRP A 151 -3.33 5.72 -10.77
N ALA A 152 -3.99 6.65 -10.08
CA ALA A 152 -5.27 6.39 -9.43
C ALA A 152 -6.12 7.65 -9.38
N ARG A 153 -7.44 7.47 -9.49
CA ARG A 153 -8.44 8.53 -9.29
C ARG A 153 -9.63 7.97 -8.51
N PHE A 154 -10.02 8.68 -7.47
CA PHE A 154 -11.15 8.34 -6.62
C PHE A 154 -12.47 8.80 -7.25
N ALA A 155 -13.53 8.01 -7.00
CA ALA A 155 -14.88 8.26 -7.47
C ALA A 155 -15.91 7.70 -6.48
N THR A 156 -17.17 8.11 -6.65
CA THR A 156 -18.30 7.63 -5.84
C THR A 156 -18.94 6.35 -6.39
N ASN A 157 -18.56 5.92 -7.61
CA ASN A 157 -19.14 4.76 -8.27
C ASN A 157 -18.16 4.13 -9.29
N GLU A 158 -18.51 2.96 -9.80
CA GLU A 158 -17.77 2.20 -10.83
C GLU A 158 -18.58 2.08 -12.13
N LYS A 159 -19.35 3.11 -12.50
CA LYS A 159 -20.15 3.13 -13.74
C LYS A 159 -19.28 3.40 -14.97
N ALA A 160 -19.81 3.12 -16.16
CA ALA A 160 -19.11 3.28 -17.42
C ALA A 160 -18.72 4.74 -17.71
N GLU A 161 -19.55 5.72 -17.35
CA GLU A 161 -19.26 7.14 -17.56
C GLU A 161 -18.06 7.57 -16.70
N THR A 162 -18.02 7.11 -15.45
CA THR A 162 -16.89 7.33 -14.53
C THR A 162 -15.62 6.67 -15.06
N LEU A 163 -15.72 5.43 -15.57
CA LEU A 163 -14.60 4.74 -16.21
C LEU A 163 -14.03 5.57 -17.37
N ILE A 164 -14.89 6.07 -18.25
CA ILE A 164 -14.50 6.88 -19.41
C ILE A 164 -13.81 8.17 -18.95
N ALA A 165 -14.39 8.90 -18.00
CA ALA A 165 -13.79 10.11 -17.44
C ALA A 165 -12.41 9.84 -16.79
N CYS A 166 -12.25 8.72 -16.10
CA CYS A 166 -10.98 8.30 -15.53
C CYS A 166 -9.92 8.03 -16.62
N HIS A 167 -10.29 7.43 -17.75
CA HIS A 167 -9.34 7.21 -18.85
C HIS A 167 -8.90 8.50 -19.54
N HIS A 168 -9.81 9.45 -19.74
CA HIS A 168 -9.44 10.78 -20.24
C HIS A 168 -8.35 11.40 -19.36
N ALA A 169 -8.61 11.52 -18.05
CA ALA A 169 -7.65 12.09 -17.10
C ALA A 169 -6.35 11.27 -16.99
N LEU A 170 -6.43 9.94 -17.11
CA LEU A 170 -5.27 9.06 -17.13
C LEU A 170 -4.36 9.36 -18.33
N PHE A 171 -4.92 9.37 -19.54
CA PHE A 171 -4.13 9.58 -20.77
C PHE A 171 -3.54 10.99 -20.82
N GLU A 172 -4.28 11.99 -20.34
CA GLU A 172 -3.76 13.36 -20.18
C GLU A 172 -2.58 13.41 -19.20
N THR A 173 -2.70 12.75 -18.03
CA THR A 173 -1.61 12.71 -17.05
C THR A 173 -0.41 11.92 -17.58
N LEU A 174 -0.67 10.83 -18.30
CA LEU A 174 0.37 9.97 -18.85
C LEU A 174 1.08 10.65 -20.04
N GLY A 175 0.41 11.53 -20.77
CA GLY A 175 0.93 12.16 -21.98
C GLY A 175 0.97 11.23 -23.19
N GLY A 176 0.26 10.10 -23.14
CA GLY A 176 0.27 9.09 -24.18
C GLY A 176 -0.67 7.92 -23.88
N VAL A 177 -0.76 6.98 -24.81
CA VAL A 177 -1.69 5.84 -24.76
C VAL A 177 -0.93 4.52 -24.98
N PRO A 178 -1.10 3.51 -24.10
CA PRO A 178 -0.54 2.18 -24.31
C PRO A 178 -1.28 1.42 -25.43
N CYS A 179 -0.62 0.42 -26.01
CA CYS A 179 -1.20 -0.39 -27.09
C CYS A 179 -2.41 -1.20 -26.63
N GLU A 180 -2.33 -1.81 -25.44
CA GLU A 180 -3.37 -2.66 -24.88
C GLU A 180 -3.71 -2.22 -23.44
N ILE A 181 -5.00 -2.26 -23.11
CA ILE A 181 -5.46 -2.09 -21.73
C ILE A 181 -6.18 -3.35 -21.28
N LEU A 182 -5.63 -3.98 -20.25
CA LEU A 182 -6.17 -5.18 -19.65
C LEU A 182 -7.07 -4.81 -18.47
N TYR A 183 -8.31 -5.27 -18.52
CA TYR A 183 -9.31 -5.07 -17.48
C TYR A 183 -9.62 -6.37 -16.74
N ASP A 184 -9.68 -6.29 -15.41
CA ASP A 184 -9.92 -7.44 -14.54
C ASP A 184 -11.41 -7.65 -14.24
N ASN A 185 -12.16 -6.56 -14.00
CA ASN A 185 -13.60 -6.61 -13.77
C ASN A 185 -14.39 -6.40 -15.07
N ALA A 186 -15.00 -7.47 -15.58
CA ALA A 186 -15.82 -7.39 -16.78
C ALA A 186 -17.15 -6.67 -16.56
N LYS A 187 -17.71 -6.59 -15.35
CA LYS A 187 -19.10 -6.11 -15.18
C LYS A 187 -19.29 -4.63 -15.50
N THR A 188 -18.27 -3.80 -15.28
CA THR A 188 -18.30 -2.37 -15.62
C THR A 188 -18.08 -2.13 -17.13
N ILE A 189 -17.54 -3.13 -17.84
CA ILE A 189 -16.87 -2.96 -19.12
C ILE A 189 -17.51 -3.81 -20.23
N VAL A 190 -18.21 -4.86 -19.84
CA VAL A 190 -18.83 -5.87 -20.69
C VAL A 190 -20.29 -5.97 -20.30
N LEU A 191 -21.17 -5.67 -21.25
CA LEU A 191 -22.61 -5.84 -21.12
C LEU A 191 -22.97 -7.33 -21.06
N GLU A 192 -22.36 -8.16 -21.92
CA GLU A 192 -22.55 -9.62 -21.98
C GLU A 192 -21.23 -10.31 -22.31
N ARG A 193 -20.84 -11.33 -21.53
CA ARG A 193 -19.65 -12.15 -21.83
C ARG A 193 -20.02 -13.25 -22.83
N ASP A 194 -19.13 -13.50 -23.80
CA ASP A 194 -19.28 -14.57 -24.80
C ASP A 194 -20.61 -14.46 -25.59
N ALA A 195 -21.05 -13.22 -25.86
CA ALA A 195 -22.31 -12.94 -26.53
C ALA A 195 -22.36 -13.46 -27.98
N TYR A 196 -21.20 -13.58 -28.62
CA TYR A 196 -21.08 -14.00 -30.02
C TYR A 196 -20.16 -15.23 -30.21
N GLY A 197 -19.53 -15.71 -29.13
CA GLY A 197 -18.56 -16.82 -29.15
C GLY A 197 -17.54 -16.72 -28.02
N LYS A 198 -16.69 -17.74 -27.87
CA LYS A 198 -15.66 -17.80 -26.81
C LYS A 198 -14.63 -16.67 -26.99
N GLY A 199 -14.65 -15.68 -26.10
CA GLY A 199 -13.80 -14.48 -26.18
C GLY A 199 -14.42 -13.30 -26.93
N GLU A 200 -15.63 -13.46 -27.46
CA GLU A 200 -16.39 -12.40 -28.14
C GLU A 200 -17.36 -11.75 -27.15
N HIS A 201 -16.82 -10.80 -26.39
CA HIS A 201 -17.57 -10.06 -25.39
C HIS A 201 -18.33 -8.89 -26.01
N ARG A 202 -19.56 -8.66 -25.57
CA ARG A 202 -20.31 -7.43 -25.87
C ARG A 202 -19.80 -6.32 -24.97
N TRP A 203 -18.85 -5.55 -25.47
CA TRP A 203 -18.28 -4.40 -24.77
C TRP A 203 -19.29 -3.27 -24.61
N HIS A 204 -19.10 -2.45 -23.57
CA HIS A 204 -19.84 -1.21 -23.43
C HIS A 204 -19.53 -0.26 -24.60
N PRO A 205 -20.53 0.27 -25.34
CA PRO A 205 -20.30 1.11 -26.53
C PRO A 205 -19.36 2.29 -26.27
N GLY A 206 -19.57 2.99 -25.14
CA GLY A 206 -18.71 4.12 -24.76
C GLY A 206 -17.24 3.74 -24.53
N LEU A 207 -16.95 2.49 -24.13
CA LEU A 207 -15.57 2.03 -24.02
C LEU A 207 -14.97 1.74 -25.40
N LEU A 208 -15.75 1.16 -26.32
CA LEU A 208 -15.30 0.93 -27.70
C LEU A 208 -15.04 2.26 -28.42
N ASP A 209 -15.90 3.25 -28.22
CA ASP A 209 -15.72 4.59 -28.74
C ASP A 209 -14.44 5.24 -28.18
N LEU A 210 -14.21 5.09 -26.87
CA LEU A 210 -12.99 5.56 -26.22
C LEU A 210 -11.74 4.85 -26.78
N ALA A 211 -11.80 3.52 -26.93
CA ALA A 211 -10.73 2.70 -27.48
C ALA A 211 -10.39 3.09 -28.91
N LYS A 212 -11.40 3.30 -29.76
CA LYS A 212 -11.24 3.80 -31.13
C LYS A 212 -10.66 5.21 -31.14
N ARG A 213 -11.16 6.08 -30.24
CA ARG A 213 -10.76 7.48 -30.12
C ARG A 213 -9.28 7.65 -29.73
N TYR A 214 -8.81 6.90 -28.74
CA TYR A 214 -7.44 6.95 -28.25
C TYR A 214 -6.50 5.94 -28.91
N GLY A 215 -7.04 4.99 -29.67
CA GLY A 215 -6.28 3.99 -30.40
C GLY A 215 -5.64 2.92 -29.51
N PHE A 216 -6.33 2.44 -28.47
CA PHE A 216 -5.88 1.28 -27.67
C PHE A 216 -6.79 0.07 -27.88
N MET A 217 -6.27 -1.12 -27.60
CA MET A 217 -7.03 -2.37 -27.67
C MET A 217 -7.48 -2.81 -26.27
N PRO A 218 -8.79 -2.85 -25.96
CA PRO A 218 -9.27 -3.38 -24.70
C PRO A 218 -9.15 -4.91 -24.66
N ARG A 219 -8.67 -5.43 -23.54
CA ARG A 219 -8.51 -6.88 -23.29
C ARG A 219 -9.13 -7.22 -21.94
N LEU A 220 -9.72 -8.41 -21.84
CA LEU A 220 -10.15 -8.97 -20.55
C LEU A 220 -9.16 -10.00 -20.06
N CYS A 221 -8.98 -10.06 -18.73
CA CYS A 221 -8.30 -11.18 -18.10
C CYS A 221 -9.06 -12.48 -18.39
N GLN A 222 -8.36 -13.50 -18.90
CA GLN A 222 -8.92 -14.84 -19.03
C GLN A 222 -9.14 -15.46 -17.64
N PRO A 223 -10.33 -16.03 -17.36
CA PRO A 223 -10.55 -16.83 -16.16
C PRO A 223 -9.50 -17.93 -16.06
N TYR A 224 -9.00 -18.21 -14.84
CA TYR A 224 -7.97 -19.22 -14.54
C TYR A 224 -6.51 -18.89 -14.88
N ARG A 225 -6.19 -17.71 -15.45
CA ARG A 225 -4.80 -17.25 -15.64
C ARG A 225 -4.35 -16.27 -14.53
N ALA A 226 -4.32 -16.75 -13.29
CA ALA A 226 -3.98 -15.94 -12.10
C ALA A 226 -2.59 -15.27 -12.14
N ARG A 227 -1.67 -15.73 -13.01
CA ARG A 227 -0.29 -15.23 -13.10
C ARG A 227 -0.16 -13.79 -13.63
N THR A 228 -1.08 -13.30 -14.46
CA THR A 228 -1.05 -11.92 -15.00
C THR A 228 -1.72 -10.88 -14.08
N LYS A 229 -2.53 -11.32 -13.13
CA LYS A 229 -3.38 -10.48 -12.26
C LYS A 229 -2.62 -9.71 -11.17
N GLY A 230 -1.40 -10.14 -10.84
CA GLY A 230 -0.70 -9.67 -9.63
C GLY A 230 -0.09 -8.27 -9.68
N LYS A 231 -0.11 -7.53 -10.81
CA LYS A 231 0.49 -6.18 -10.88
C LYS A 231 -0.44 -5.16 -10.19
N VAL A 232 -1.71 -5.12 -10.58
CA VAL A 232 -2.72 -4.20 -10.02
C VAL A 232 -3.13 -4.58 -8.61
N GLU A 233 -3.25 -5.87 -8.28
CA GLU A 233 -3.60 -6.31 -6.91
C GLU A 233 -2.54 -5.85 -5.88
N ARG A 234 -1.26 -5.90 -6.24
CA ARG A 234 -0.18 -5.36 -5.40
C ARG A 234 -0.30 -3.85 -5.23
N PHE A 235 -0.68 -3.14 -6.29
CA PHE A 235 -0.92 -1.71 -6.20
C PHE A 235 -2.13 -1.38 -5.32
N HIS A 236 -3.23 -2.14 -5.39
CA HIS A 236 -4.39 -1.94 -4.51
C HIS A 236 -4.02 -2.07 -3.04
N ARG A 237 -3.24 -3.10 -2.69
CA ARG A 237 -2.73 -3.29 -1.32
C ARG A 237 -1.87 -2.11 -0.89
N TYR A 238 -1.00 -1.63 -1.78
CA TYR A 238 -0.12 -0.50 -1.50
C TYR A 238 -0.91 0.81 -1.31
N LEU A 239 -1.81 1.13 -2.24
CA LEU A 239 -2.71 2.29 -2.18
C LEU A 239 -3.55 2.27 -0.90
N ARG A 240 -4.09 1.13 -0.50
CA ARG A 240 -4.84 1.01 0.75
C ARG A 240 -3.97 1.24 1.99
N GLY A 241 -2.84 0.55 2.07
CA GLY A 241 -2.00 0.58 3.27
C GLY A 241 -1.17 1.86 3.45
N ASN A 242 -0.76 2.50 2.35
CA ASN A 242 0.23 3.59 2.39
C ASN A 242 -0.32 4.96 2.01
N PHE A 243 -1.51 5.02 1.40
CA PHE A 243 -2.20 6.27 1.11
C PHE A 243 -3.49 6.39 1.92
N TYR A 244 -4.45 5.48 1.67
CA TYR A 244 -5.80 5.62 2.21
C TYR A 244 -5.85 5.51 3.74
N VAL A 245 -5.24 4.48 4.32
CA VAL A 245 -5.27 4.27 5.79
C VAL A 245 -4.59 5.42 6.53
N PRO A 246 -3.37 5.87 6.17
CA PRO A 246 -2.74 7.03 6.81
C PRO A 246 -3.57 8.31 6.71
N LEU A 247 -4.02 8.67 5.50
CA LEU A 247 -4.77 9.91 5.28
C LEU A 247 -6.13 9.89 5.99
N SER A 248 -6.84 8.77 5.91
CA SER A 248 -8.12 8.61 6.62
C SER A 248 -7.95 8.67 8.13
N SER A 249 -6.86 8.12 8.68
CA SER A 249 -6.56 8.17 10.12
C SER A 249 -6.34 9.62 10.58
N TRP A 250 -5.58 10.40 9.81
CA TRP A 250 -5.29 11.80 10.13
C TRP A 250 -6.56 12.67 10.08
N LEU A 251 -7.38 12.52 9.03
CA LEU A 251 -8.65 13.25 8.92
C LEU A 251 -9.61 12.93 10.07
N LYS A 252 -9.67 11.66 10.49
CA LYS A 252 -10.50 11.23 11.63
C LYS A 252 -10.11 11.91 12.94
N GLN A 253 -8.82 12.17 13.17
CA GLN A 253 -8.37 12.91 14.37
C GLN A 253 -8.90 14.35 14.39
N SER A 254 -9.15 14.92 13.20
CA SER A 254 -9.74 16.24 13.02
C SER A 254 -11.27 16.21 12.87
N GLY A 255 -11.91 15.07 13.15
CA GLY A 255 -13.37 14.91 13.03
C GLY A 255 -13.90 14.86 11.59
N MET A 256 -13.02 14.71 10.59
CA MET A 256 -13.38 14.69 9.17
C MET A 256 -13.37 13.27 8.60
N VAL A 257 -14.11 13.10 7.49
CA VAL A 257 -14.13 11.86 6.70
C VAL A 257 -13.45 12.12 5.37
N LEU A 258 -12.68 11.14 4.88
CA LEU A 258 -12.02 11.23 3.58
C LEU A 258 -13.04 11.09 2.44
N ASP A 259 -13.45 12.22 1.87
CA ASP A 259 -14.28 12.28 0.68
C ASP A 259 -13.47 12.14 -0.63
N VAL A 260 -14.18 12.10 -1.76
CA VAL A 260 -13.59 11.93 -3.10
C VAL A 260 -12.70 13.10 -3.50
N ASP A 261 -13.10 14.33 -3.17
CA ASP A 261 -12.38 15.54 -3.58
C ASP A 261 -11.05 15.66 -2.84
N THR A 262 -11.08 15.46 -1.52
CA THR A 262 -9.88 15.40 -0.67
C THR A 262 -8.97 14.25 -1.10
N ALA A 263 -9.53 13.07 -1.38
CA ALA A 263 -8.74 11.94 -1.87
C ALA A 263 -8.05 12.24 -3.20
N ASN A 264 -8.73 12.90 -4.14
CA ASN A 264 -8.17 13.28 -5.44
C ASN A 264 -7.13 14.40 -5.33
N ALA A 265 -7.31 15.36 -4.43
CA ALA A 265 -6.34 16.42 -4.17
C ALA A 265 -5.00 15.88 -3.63
N GLU A 266 -5.05 14.82 -2.80
CA GLU A 266 -3.87 14.24 -2.15
C GLU A 266 -3.25 13.07 -2.93
N VAL A 267 -4.05 12.24 -3.62
CA VAL A 267 -3.52 11.05 -4.30
C VAL A 267 -2.54 11.41 -5.42
N GLY A 268 -2.79 12.52 -6.13
CA GLY A 268 -1.90 12.99 -7.19
C GLY A 268 -0.50 13.34 -6.66
N LYS A 269 -0.43 14.03 -5.52
CA LYS A 269 0.83 14.36 -4.84
C LYS A 269 1.54 13.10 -4.38
N TRP A 270 0.81 12.22 -3.68
CA TRP A 270 1.37 10.96 -3.19
C TRP A 270 1.89 10.05 -4.32
N LEU A 271 1.20 10.00 -5.46
CA LEU A 271 1.66 9.23 -6.62
C LEU A 271 2.97 9.78 -7.19
N ARG A 272 3.05 11.11 -7.36
CA ARG A 272 4.23 11.80 -7.92
C ARG A 272 5.44 11.74 -6.99
N ASP A 273 5.22 11.96 -5.70
CA ASP A 273 6.31 12.22 -4.74
C ASP A 273 6.73 10.96 -3.99
N VAL A 274 5.86 9.95 -3.90
CA VAL A 274 6.09 8.73 -3.11
C VAL A 274 5.98 7.47 -3.95
N ALA A 275 4.80 7.21 -4.53
CA ALA A 275 4.51 5.89 -5.09
C ALA A 275 5.33 5.57 -6.35
N ASN A 276 5.59 6.57 -7.20
CA ASN A 276 6.36 6.43 -8.43
C ASN A 276 7.85 6.77 -8.26
N GLN A 277 8.28 7.28 -7.10
CA GLN A 277 9.70 7.53 -6.78
C GLN A 277 10.38 6.34 -6.10
N ARG A 278 9.59 5.44 -5.50
CA ARG A 278 10.13 4.27 -4.80
C ARG A 278 10.71 3.26 -5.78
N VAL A 279 11.96 2.85 -5.55
CA VAL A 279 12.61 1.72 -6.23
C VAL A 279 11.74 0.47 -6.13
N HIS A 280 11.28 -0.03 -7.28
CA HIS A 280 10.40 -1.19 -7.30
C HIS A 280 11.23 -2.49 -7.28
N PRO A 281 10.94 -3.45 -6.37
CA PRO A 281 11.81 -4.63 -6.16
C PRO A 281 12.03 -5.52 -7.38
N VAL A 282 11.14 -5.46 -8.36
CA VAL A 282 11.21 -6.30 -9.57
C VAL A 282 11.98 -5.61 -10.68
N THR A 283 11.80 -4.30 -10.85
CA THR A 283 12.40 -3.55 -11.96
C THR A 283 13.73 -2.90 -11.55
N GLY A 284 14.05 -2.87 -10.26
CA GLY A 284 15.31 -2.33 -9.74
C GLY A 284 15.43 -0.80 -9.82
N ALA A 285 14.42 -0.11 -10.35
CA ALA A 285 14.42 1.35 -10.53
C ALA A 285 13.08 1.99 -10.13
N PRO A 286 13.05 3.30 -9.88
CA PRO A 286 11.81 4.04 -9.66
C PRO A 286 10.89 4.00 -10.90
N PRO A 287 9.58 3.78 -10.73
CA PRO A 287 8.64 3.79 -11.85
C PRO A 287 8.60 5.09 -12.66
N ALA A 288 8.77 6.25 -12.01
CA ALA A 288 8.84 7.54 -12.69
C ALA A 288 10.06 7.60 -13.61
N THR A 289 11.24 7.24 -13.10
CA THR A 289 12.48 7.19 -13.88
C THR A 289 12.36 6.25 -15.07
N LEU A 290 11.85 5.03 -14.87
CA LEU A 290 11.65 4.07 -15.97
C LEU A 290 10.65 4.54 -17.01
N LEU A 291 9.60 5.26 -16.60
CA LEU A 291 8.66 5.87 -17.52
C LEU A 291 9.36 6.90 -18.39
N GLU A 292 10.02 7.88 -17.79
CA GLU A 292 10.68 8.98 -18.52
C GLU A 292 11.79 8.48 -19.45
N GLU A 293 12.66 7.58 -18.97
CA GLU A 293 13.85 7.18 -19.72
C GLU A 293 13.59 6.13 -20.79
N ARG A 294 12.53 5.32 -20.65
CA ARG A 294 12.40 4.08 -21.44
C ARG A 294 11.02 3.77 -22.00
N GLU A 295 9.95 4.38 -21.51
CA GLU A 295 8.59 4.03 -21.93
C GLU A 295 7.79 5.22 -22.47
N ARG A 296 8.08 6.46 -22.07
CA ARG A 296 7.29 7.64 -22.46
C ARG A 296 7.29 7.85 -23.97
N ASP A 297 8.45 7.77 -24.61
CA ASP A 297 8.60 8.01 -26.05
C ASP A 297 8.03 6.88 -26.91
N THR A 298 7.74 5.73 -26.31
CA THR A 298 7.18 4.58 -27.02
C THR A 298 5.65 4.52 -26.96
N LEU A 299 5.03 5.33 -26.08
CA LEU A 299 3.58 5.47 -26.00
C LEU A 299 3.03 6.16 -27.26
N ARG A 300 1.81 5.79 -27.65
CA ARG A 300 1.12 6.46 -28.75
C ARG A 300 0.76 7.88 -28.34
N SER A 301 0.95 8.83 -29.25
CA SER A 301 0.59 10.22 -29.02
C SER A 301 -0.92 10.37 -28.77
N LEU A 302 -1.27 11.35 -27.94
CA LEU A 302 -2.66 11.70 -27.73
C LEU A 302 -3.30 12.19 -29.03
N PRO A 303 -4.58 11.88 -29.28
CA PRO A 303 -5.31 12.41 -30.43
C PRO A 303 -5.34 13.95 -30.42
N ALA A 304 -5.29 14.58 -31.60
CA ALA A 304 -5.21 16.05 -31.73
C ALA A 304 -6.34 16.83 -31.02
N PHE A 305 -7.54 16.25 -30.87
CA PHE A 305 -8.64 16.91 -30.14
C PHE A 305 -8.43 16.90 -28.61
N ALA A 306 -7.63 15.97 -28.06
CA ALA A 306 -7.28 15.97 -26.63
C ALA A 306 -6.36 17.15 -26.31
N THR A 307 -5.53 17.55 -27.27
CA THR A 307 -4.71 18.75 -27.22
C THR A 307 -5.54 20.04 -27.38
N GLN A 308 -6.74 19.96 -27.99
CA GLN A 308 -7.63 21.10 -28.21
C GLN A 308 -8.49 21.48 -27.00
N LEU A 309 -8.67 20.59 -26.02
CA LEU A 309 -9.36 20.93 -24.77
C LEU A 309 -8.63 22.05 -23.99
N TRP A 310 -7.41 22.42 -24.40
CA TRP A 310 -6.61 23.47 -23.77
C TRP A 310 -5.88 24.37 -24.77
N VAL A 311 -6.46 24.66 -25.95
CA VAL A 311 -6.36 26.06 -26.37
C VAL A 311 -7.21 26.82 -25.36
N THR A 312 -6.59 27.14 -24.23
CA THR A 312 -6.99 28.28 -23.43
C THR A 312 -6.92 29.44 -24.40
N THR A 313 -8.05 29.74 -25.04
CA THR A 313 -8.36 31.13 -25.35
C THR A 313 -8.04 31.82 -24.04
N PRO A 314 -7.06 32.74 -23.96
CA PRO A 314 -6.84 33.47 -22.73
C PRO A 314 -8.19 34.07 -22.41
N VAL A 315 -8.87 33.50 -21.41
CA VAL A 315 -10.04 34.12 -20.83
C VAL A 315 -9.42 35.37 -20.26
N GLY A 316 -9.57 36.47 -21.00
CA GLY A 316 -9.19 37.78 -20.53
C GLY A 316 -9.74 37.83 -19.13
N ARG A 317 -8.86 38.00 -18.14
CA ARG A 317 -9.28 38.16 -16.75
C ARG A 317 -10.49 39.09 -16.80
N PRO A 318 -11.66 38.73 -16.24
CA PRO A 318 -12.67 39.74 -16.02
C PRO A 318 -11.92 40.84 -15.30
N SER A 319 -11.82 42.01 -15.95
CA SER A 319 -11.20 43.18 -15.36
C SER A 319 -11.85 43.30 -13.99
N ALA A 320 -11.05 43.15 -12.92
CA ALA A 320 -11.56 43.41 -11.59
C ALA A 320 -12.30 44.75 -11.68
N PRO A 321 -13.56 44.85 -11.17
CA PRO A 321 -14.17 46.16 -11.05
C PRO A 321 -13.11 47.03 -10.37
N SER A 322 -12.72 48.10 -11.05
CA SER A 322 -11.65 49.01 -10.64
C SER A 322 -11.77 49.18 -9.15
N ALA A 323 -10.76 48.70 -8.40
CA ALA A 323 -10.78 48.75 -6.96
C ALA A 323 -11.12 50.19 -6.59
N ILE A 324 -12.31 50.40 -6.03
CA ILE A 324 -12.70 51.71 -5.53
C ILE A 324 -11.68 51.99 -4.45
N SER A 325 -10.74 52.88 -4.74
CA SER A 325 -9.75 53.30 -3.77
C SER A 325 -10.53 53.95 -2.63
N LEU A 326 -10.52 53.32 -1.46
CA LEU A 326 -11.06 53.90 -0.23
C LEU A 326 -10.16 55.03 0.30
N GLN A 327 -9.07 55.35 -0.40
CA GLN A 327 -8.21 56.48 -0.09
C GLN A 327 -8.70 57.72 -0.84
N HIS A 328 -8.89 58.82 -0.11
CA HIS A 328 -9.15 60.11 -0.71
C HIS A 328 -7.94 60.58 -1.55
N PRO A 329 -8.15 61.42 -2.58
CA PRO A 329 -7.06 62.08 -3.28
C PRO A 329 -6.16 62.84 -2.29
N LEU A 330 -4.85 62.85 -2.54
CA LEU A 330 -3.86 63.53 -1.68
C LEU A 330 -4.17 65.02 -1.44
N SER A 331 -4.89 65.67 -2.36
CA SER A 331 -5.37 67.04 -2.21
C SER A 331 -6.31 67.23 -1.01
N VAL A 332 -7.11 66.22 -0.65
CA VAL A 332 -8.01 66.27 0.52
C VAL A 332 -7.21 66.31 1.82
N TYR A 333 -6.15 65.51 1.92
CA TYR A 333 -5.25 65.54 3.08
C TYR A 333 -4.48 66.87 3.15
N GLN A 334 -4.07 67.40 2.00
CA GLN A 334 -3.38 68.68 1.94
C GLN A 334 -4.29 69.84 2.39
N GLN A 335 -5.57 69.82 2.02
CA GLN A 335 -6.57 70.80 2.48
C GLN A 335 -6.77 70.74 4.00
N LEU A 336 -6.95 69.54 4.56
CA LEU A 336 -7.08 69.35 6.01
C LEU A 336 -5.85 69.81 6.79
N LEU A 337 -4.65 69.61 6.24
CA LEU A 337 -3.40 70.07 6.87
C LEU A 337 -3.25 71.60 6.81
N THR A 338 -3.78 72.27 5.79
CA THR A 338 -3.82 73.74 5.74
C THR A 338 -4.91 74.35 6.64
N GLU A 339 -6.04 73.67 6.85
CA GLU A 339 -7.12 74.15 7.72
C GLU A 339 -6.78 74.05 9.22
N VAL A 340 -5.81 73.20 9.61
CA VAL A 340 -5.35 73.09 11.00
C VAL A 340 -4.32 74.17 11.37
N HIS A 341 -3.84 74.95 10.39
CA HIS A 341 -2.83 76.01 10.59
C HIS A 341 -3.32 77.42 10.23
N ALA A 342 -4.61 77.61 10.00
CA ALA A 342 -5.28 78.91 9.91
C ALA A 342 -6.23 79.09 11.11
#